data_AF-A0A4Q7G241-F1
#
_entry.id   AF-A0A4Q7G241-F1
#
_cell.length_a   1.000
_cell.length_b   1.000
_cell.length_c   1.000
_cell.angle_alpha   90.00
_cell.angle_beta   90.00
_cell.angle_gamma   90.00
#
_symmetry.space_group_name_H-M   'P 1'
#
loop_
_entity.id
_entity.type
_entity.pdbx_description
1 polymer ?
#
loop_
_entity_poly.entity_id
_entity_poly.type
_entity_poly.pdbx_seq_one_letter_code
_entity_poly.pdbx_strand_id
1 'polypeptide(L)' 'MSDRMFLTLDEVIDRYRGRISGGTLRNWRSMRVGPSFLKLGKAVLYPLEELERWDRRNLVVCRPCRSFPN' A
#
# COMPACT_ATOMS: atom_id res chain seq x y z
N MET A 1 -7.64 20.31 -3.14
CA MET A 1 -7.33 18.90 -3.48
C MET A 1 -7.94 18.09 -2.36
N SER A 2 -9.08 17.44 -2.58
CA SER A 2 -9.79 16.72 -1.52
C SER A 2 -8.90 15.60 -0.98
N ASP A 3 -8.64 15.63 0.32
CA ASP A 3 -7.94 14.55 1.00
C ASP A 3 -8.82 13.29 0.92
N ARG A 4 -8.47 12.37 0.02
CA ARG A 4 -9.26 11.15 -0.18
C ARG A 4 -8.88 10.15 0.90
N MET A 5 -9.74 10.06 1.91
CA MET A 5 -9.53 9.18 3.06
C MET A 5 -9.54 7.68 2.68
N PHE A 6 -10.18 7.31 1.57
CA PHE A 6 -10.24 5.95 1.06
C PHE A 6 -9.93 5.91 -0.44
N LEU A 7 -9.19 4.88 -0.85
CA LEU A 7 -8.83 4.60 -2.23
C LEU A 7 -9.53 3.33 -2.70
N THR A 8 -10.03 3.36 -3.92
CA THR A 8 -10.51 2.18 -4.65
C THR A 8 -9.34 1.29 -5.11
N LEU A 9 -9.65 0.09 -5.58
CA LEU A 9 -8.65 -0.83 -6.12
C LEU A 9 -7.77 -0.17 -7.20
N ASP A 10 -8.39 0.50 -8.17
CA ASP A 10 -7.70 1.11 -9.30
C ASP A 10 -6.85 2.31 -8.86
N GLU A 11 -7.32 3.10 -7.89
CA GLU A 11 -6.54 4.19 -7.31
C GLU A 11 -5.32 3.69 -6.53
N VAL A 12 -5.41 2.52 -5.88
CA VAL A 12 -4.23 1.89 -5.25
C VAL A 12 -3.23 1.39 -6.29
N ILE A 13 -3.73 0.78 -7.38
CA ILE A 13 -2.87 0.35 -8.50
C ILE A 13 -2.14 1.57 -9.09
N ASP A 14 -2.85 2.67 -9.30
CA ASP A 14 -2.29 3.93 -9.81
C ASP A 14 -1.28 4.55 -8.84
N ARG A 15 -1.57 4.57 -7.53
CA ARG A 15 -0.63 5.03 -6.48
C ARG A 15 0.73 4.34 -6.59
N TYR A 16 0.74 3.03 -6.81
CA TYR A 16 1.97 2.26 -6.98
C TYR A 16 2.44 2.16 -8.44
N ARG A 17 1.92 3.01 -9.34
CA ARG A 17 2.29 3.09 -10.77
C ARG A 17 2.21 1.73 -11.49
N GLY A 18 1.19 0.93 -11.16
CA GLY A 18 0.99 -0.39 -11.74
C GLY A 18 1.98 -1.47 -11.26
N ARG A 19 2.88 -1.18 -10.32
CA ARG A 19 3.80 -2.18 -9.75
C ARG A 19 3.08 -3.24 -8.91
N ILE A 20 1.92 -2.88 -8.37
CA ILE A 20 1.01 -3.81 -7.70
C ILE A 20 -0.21 -3.99 -8.59
N SER A 21 -0.47 -5.23 -9.00
CA SER A 21 -1.65 -5.55 -9.83
C SER A 21 -2.90 -5.77 -8.98
N GLY A 22 -4.08 -5.61 -9.59
CA GLY A 22 -5.35 -5.96 -8.92
C GLY A 22 -5.44 -7.44 -8.54
N GLY A 23 -4.79 -8.33 -9.30
CA GLY A 23 -4.65 -9.74 -8.96
C GLY A 23 -3.84 -9.97 -7.69
N THR A 24 -2.72 -9.24 -7.54
CA THR A 24 -1.89 -9.25 -6.33
C THR A 24 -2.71 -8.80 -5.11
N LEU A 25 -3.42 -7.68 -5.21
CA LEU A 25 -4.28 -7.17 -4.13
C LEU A 25 -5.41 -8.16 -3.78
N ARG A 26 -6.00 -8.83 -4.77
CA ARG A 26 -6.99 -9.88 -4.52
C ARG A 26 -6.38 -11.06 -3.75
N ASN A 27 -5.22 -11.55 -4.19
CA ASN A 27 -4.52 -12.66 -3.54
C ASN A 27 -4.15 -12.32 -2.09
N TRP A 28 -3.58 -11.14 -1.88
CA TRP A 28 -3.26 -10.58 -0.57
C TRP A 28 -4.46 -10.57 0.37
N ARG A 29 -5.63 -10.10 -0.08
CA ARG A 29 -6.86 -10.13 0.71
C ARG A 29 -7.30 -11.55 1.07
N SER A 30 -7.19 -12.50 0.15
CA SER A 30 -7.48 -13.92 0.44
C SER A 30 -6.55 -14.51 1.48
N MET A 31 -5.25 -14.15 1.42
CA MET A 31 -4.23 -14.58 2.37
C MET A 31 -4.24 -13.79 3.68
N ARG A 32 -5.04 -12.72 3.77
CA ARG A 32 -5.00 -11.73 4.86
C ARG A 32 -3.60 -11.14 5.09
N VAL A 33 -2.88 -10.93 4.01
CA VAL A 33 -1.56 -10.26 3.99
C VAL A 33 -1.73 -8.95 3.22
N GLY A 34 -1.06 -7.88 3.66
CA GLY A 34 -1.12 -6.58 2.98
C GLY A 34 -1.75 -5.46 3.82
N PRO A 35 -1.98 -4.29 3.20
CA PRO A 35 -2.67 -3.17 3.85
C PRO A 35 -4.11 -3.56 4.20
N SER A 36 -4.58 -3.06 5.32
CA SER A 36 -5.97 -3.25 5.76
C SER A 36 -6.93 -2.67 4.72
N PHE A 37 -8.09 -3.32 4.58
CA PHE A 37 -9.11 -2.92 3.62
C PHE A 37 -10.51 -3.00 4.25
N LEU A 38 -11.41 -2.16 3.77
CA LEU A 38 -12.84 -2.24 4.05
C LEU A 38 -13.52 -3.03 2.93
N LYS A 39 -14.40 -3.95 3.32
CA LYS A 39 -15.27 -4.67 2.39
C LYS A 39 -16.71 -4.22 2.62
N LEU A 40 -17.26 -3.49 1.66
CA LEU A 40 -18.62 -2.97 1.70
C LEU A 40 -19.43 -3.62 0.56
N GLY A 41 -20.03 -4.77 0.85
CA GLY A 41 -20.69 -5.60 -0.16
C GLY A 41 -19.72 -6.05 -1.24
N LYS A 42 -19.90 -5.55 -2.47
CA LYS A 42 -19.00 -5.79 -3.61
C LYS A 42 -17.81 -4.83 -3.67
N ALA A 43 -17.90 -3.68 -3.03
CA ALA A 43 -16.86 -2.67 -3.04
C ALA A 43 -15.75 -3.00 -2.03
N VAL A 44 -14.52 -2.68 -2.42
CA VAL A 44 -13.31 -2.84 -1.61
C VAL A 44 -12.59 -1.51 -1.62
N LEU A 45 -12.36 -0.97 -0.43
CA LEU A 45 -11.71 0.32 -0.25
C LEU A 45 -10.50 0.15 0.67
N TYR A 46 -9.47 0.95 0.41
CA TYR A 46 -8.24 0.99 1.17
C TYR A 46 -8.14 2.35 1.87
N PRO A 47 -8.25 2.41 3.20
CA PRO A 47 -8.00 3.65 3.93
C PRO A 47 -6.57 4.14 3.64
N LEU A 48 -6.41 5.43 3.35
CA LEU A 48 -5.10 6.00 3.00
C LEU A 48 -4.09 5.79 4.13
N GLU A 49 -4.51 6.03 5.39
CA GLU A 49 -3.65 5.82 6.56
C GLU A 49 -3.15 4.37 6.69
N GLU A 50 -3.99 3.39 6.36
CA GLU A 50 -3.63 1.98 6.46
C GLU A 50 -2.64 1.57 5.36
N LEU A 51 -2.77 2.17 4.17
CA LEU A 51 -1.76 2.04 3.11
C LEU A 51 -0.42 2.62 3.55
N GLU A 52 -0.40 3.82 4.13
CA GLU A 52 0.84 4.43 4.61
C GLU A 52 1.47 3.65 5.77
N ARG A 53 0.66 3.13 6.70
CA ARG A 53 1.14 2.25 7.77
C ARG A 53 1.77 0.98 7.17
N TRP A 54 1.15 0.41 6.15
CA TRP A 54 1.71 -0.74 5.43
C TRP A 54 3.02 -0.38 4.72
N ASP A 55 3.05 0.74 4.00
CA ASP A 55 4.26 1.25 3.34
C ASP A 55 5.42 1.35 4.34
N ARG A 56 5.18 2.01 5.48
CA ARG A 56 6.16 2.15 6.57
C ARG A 56 6.65 0.81 7.11
N ARG A 57 5.76 -0.17 7.27
CA ARG A 57 6.13 -1.53 7.72
C ARG A 57 6.96 -2.30 6.69
N ASN A 58 6.82 -1.98 5.40
CA ASN A 58 7.53 -2.64 4.30
C ASN A 58 8.77 -1.85 3.85
N LEU A 59 9.10 -0.72 4.51
CA LEU A 59 10.33 -0.01 4.25
C LEU A 59 11.53 -0.90 4.62
N VAL A 60 12.41 -1.12 3.65
CA VAL A 60 13.71 -1.72 3.90
C VAL A 60 14.61 -0.64 4.50
N VAL A 61 14.91 -0.77 5.80
CA VAL A 61 15.83 0.16 6.49
C VAL A 61 17.25 -0.13 6.02
N CYS A 62 17.75 0.72 5.13
CA CYS A 62 19.13 0.67 4.67
C CYS A 62 20.08 1.18 5.76
N ARG A 63 21.23 0.53 5.90
CA ARG A 63 22.31 1.08 6.74
C ARG A 63 22.85 2.34 6.05
N PRO A 64 23.13 3.43 6.78
CA PRO A 64 23.84 4.56 6.20
C PRO A 64 25.20 4.08 5.69
N CYS A 65 25.60 4.51 4.50
CA CYS A 65 26.96 4.29 4.02
C CYS A 65 27.93 4.84 5.06
N ARG A 66 28.88 4.02 5.52
CA ARG A 66 29.96 4.53 6.36
C ARG A 66 30.64 5.64 5.57
N SER A 67 30.60 6.86 6.09
CA SER A 67 31.25 8.02 5.51
C SER A 67 32.67 7.64 5.13
N PHE A 68 33.03 7.84 3.85
CA PHE A 68 34.40 7.67 3.41
C PHE A 68 35.28 8.58 4.27
N PRO A 69 36.31 8.06 4.95
CA PRO A 69 37.25 8.92 5.67
C PRO A 69 37.97 9.81 4.64
N ASN A 70 37.98 11.12 4.93
CA ASN A 70 38.80 12.11 4.22
C ASN A 70 40.28 11.83 4.42
#